data_AF-A0A924JM85-F1
#
_entry.id   AF-A0A924JM85-F1
#
_cell.length_a   1.000
_cell.length_b   1.000
_cell.length_c   1.000
_cell.angle_alpha   90.00
_cell.angle_beta   90.00
_cell.angle_gamma   90.00
#
_symmetry.space_group_name_H-M   'P 1'
#
loop_
_entity.id
_entity.type
_entity.pdbx_description
1 polymer ?
#
loop_
_entity_poly.entity_id
_entity_poly.type
_entity_poly.pdbx_seq_one_letter_code
_entity_poly.pdbx_strand_id
1 'polypeptide(L)'
;MMDVTEFEDLLGRFGDDLTSWPAPRRDDANLLLRGSDQARAALAESRRLRQVLRAEPIRAPDGLLDRIMQKARQATSEPSNNEHAGPDGTSAVPPKGSTLILALCLCGGLVGTPPPDDAAMMRHAMHSLPVTAR
;
A
#
# COMPACT_ATOMS: atom_id res chain seq x y z
N MET A 1 0.72 24.84 -1.36
CA MET A 1 0.76 24.65 0.11
C MET A 1 -0.45 23.80 0.44
N MET A 2 -0.22 22.67 1.08
CA MET A 2 -1.26 21.71 1.43
C MET A 2 -2.13 22.25 2.56
N ASP A 3 -3.45 22.04 2.48
CA ASP A 3 -4.39 22.33 3.56
C ASP A 3 -4.78 21.06 4.33
N VAL A 4 -5.58 21.24 5.39
CA VAL A 4 -5.97 20.12 6.27
C VAL A 4 -6.90 19.13 5.55
N THR A 5 -7.78 19.58 4.67
CA THR A 5 -8.71 18.72 3.94
C THR A 5 -7.97 17.86 2.93
N GLU A 6 -7.03 18.45 2.18
CA GLU A 6 -6.13 17.69 1.30
C GLU A 6 -5.33 16.66 2.10
N PHE A 7 -4.94 16.99 3.33
CA PHE A 7 -4.18 16.08 4.19
C PHE A 7 -4.99 14.89 4.66
N GLU A 8 -6.25 15.10 5.05
CA GLU A 8 -7.18 14.02 5.38
C GLU A 8 -7.43 13.10 4.19
N ASP A 9 -7.56 13.65 2.97
CA ASP A 9 -7.69 12.85 1.75
C ASP A 9 -6.45 11.99 1.49
N LEU A 10 -5.25 12.54 1.69
CA LEU A 10 -4.02 11.76 1.55
C LEU A 10 -3.86 10.70 2.64
N LEU A 11 -4.30 10.98 3.88
CA LEU A 11 -4.38 9.97 4.94
C LEU A 11 -5.30 8.82 4.55
N GLY A 12 -6.45 9.10 3.94
CA GLY A 12 -7.37 8.07 3.46
C GLY A 12 -6.78 7.21 2.34
N ARG A 13 -5.89 7.77 1.51
CA ARG A 13 -5.29 7.08 0.34
C ARG A 13 -4.01 6.32 0.65
N PHE A 14 -3.11 6.92 1.42
CA PHE A 14 -1.77 6.37 1.70
C PHE A 14 -1.65 5.82 3.13
N GLY A 15 -2.60 6.11 4.01
CA GLY A 15 -2.57 5.69 5.42
C GLY A 15 -1.77 6.63 6.32
N ASP A 16 -1.65 6.25 7.58
CA ASP A 16 -1.02 7.00 8.69
C ASP A 16 0.51 6.92 8.73
N ASP A 17 1.12 6.06 7.91
CA ASP A 17 2.57 5.95 7.79
C ASP A 17 3.11 6.88 6.70
N LEU A 18 3.55 8.07 7.14
CA LEU A 18 4.11 9.10 6.25
C LEU A 18 5.40 8.66 5.55
N THR A 19 6.12 7.66 6.05
CA THR A 19 7.37 7.20 5.40
C THR A 19 7.10 6.50 4.07
N SER A 20 5.91 5.91 3.93
CA SER A 20 5.42 5.26 2.72
C SER A 20 4.90 6.23 1.65
N TRP A 21 4.72 7.51 2.01
CA TRP A 21 4.16 8.51 1.12
C TRP A 21 5.18 8.94 0.06
N PRO A 22 4.74 9.36 -1.14
CA PRO A 22 5.60 10.00 -2.12
C PRO A 22 6.32 11.21 -1.51
N ALA A 23 7.63 11.33 -1.76
CA ALA A 23 8.50 12.37 -1.19
C ALA A 23 7.90 13.79 -1.20
N PRO A 24 7.37 14.33 -2.33
CA PRO A 24 6.83 15.70 -2.32
C PRO A 24 5.62 15.85 -1.38
N ARG A 25 4.74 14.84 -1.32
CA ARG A 25 3.56 14.86 -0.45
C ARG A 25 3.94 14.71 1.02
N ARG A 26 4.97 13.91 1.30
CA ARG A 26 5.50 13.73 2.65
C ARG A 26 6.09 15.02 3.20
N ASP A 27 6.84 15.76 2.39
CA ASP A 27 7.49 16.99 2.81
C ASP A 27 6.44 18.10 3.10
N ASP A 28 5.43 18.21 2.24
CA ASP A 28 4.29 19.12 2.44
C ASP A 28 3.49 18.76 3.70
N ALA A 29 3.19 17.48 3.92
CA ALA A 29 2.52 17.00 5.12
C ALA A 29 3.33 17.31 6.39
N ASN A 30 4.64 17.07 6.37
CA ASN A 30 5.53 17.40 7.49
C ASN A 30 5.54 18.91 7.78
N LEU A 31 5.47 19.75 6.76
CA LEU A 31 5.36 21.19 6.93
C LEU A 31 4.02 21.60 7.57
N LEU A 32 2.91 21.01 7.12
CA LEU A 32 1.59 21.25 7.69
C LEU A 32 1.50 20.81 9.16
N LEU A 33 2.03 19.63 9.49
CA LEU A 33 1.99 19.06 10.84
C LEU A 33 2.75 19.90 11.88
N ARG A 34 3.79 20.64 11.46
CA ARG A 34 4.51 21.57 12.34
C ARG A 34 3.63 22.75 12.79
N GLY A 35 2.70 23.20 11.94
CA GLY A 35 1.91 24.41 12.18
C GLY A 35 0.44 24.17 12.54
N SER A 36 -0.11 22.99 12.28
CA SER A 36 -1.55 22.73 12.43
C SER A 36 -1.84 21.66 13.50
N ASP A 37 -2.52 22.07 14.57
CA ASP A 37 -3.06 21.14 15.57
C ASP A 37 -4.12 20.22 14.96
N GLN A 38 -4.95 20.72 14.02
CA GLN A 38 -6.00 19.94 13.37
C GLN A 38 -5.41 18.79 12.53
N ALA A 39 -4.34 19.06 11.77
CA ALA A 39 -3.66 18.01 11.00
C ALA A 39 -3.03 16.96 11.94
N ARG A 40 -2.45 17.38 13.07
CA ARG A 40 -1.91 16.45 14.07
C ARG A 40 -3.02 15.59 14.70
N ALA A 41 -4.19 16.17 14.97
CA ALA A 41 -5.35 15.44 15.47
C ALA A 41 -5.86 14.40 14.47
N ALA A 42 -5.98 14.76 13.19
CA ALA A 42 -6.38 13.84 12.12
C ALA A 42 -5.42 12.64 11.99
N LEU A 43 -4.11 12.90 12.03
CA LEU A 43 -3.09 11.83 12.01
C LEU A 43 -3.18 10.92 13.25
N ALA A 44 -3.37 11.50 14.44
CA ALA A 44 -3.51 10.75 15.68
C ALA A 44 -4.75 9.85 15.66
N GLU A 45 -5.88 10.35 15.13
CA GLU A 45 -7.10 9.58 15.00
C GLU A 45 -6.95 8.43 14.01
N SER A 46 -6.33 8.67 12.86
CA SER A 46 -6.03 7.60 11.89
C SER A 46 -5.20 6.47 12.49
N ARG A 47 -4.16 6.82 13.26
CA ARG A 47 -3.32 5.85 14.00
C ARG A 47 -4.13 5.07 15.04
N ARG A 48 -4.98 5.78 15.80
CA ARG A 48 -5.85 5.17 16.80
C ARG A 48 -6.81 4.18 16.15
N LEU A 49 -7.43 4.57 15.05
CA LEU A 49 -8.35 3.71 14.31
C LEU A 49 -7.62 2.46 13.81
N ARG A 50 -6.42 2.60 13.24
CA ARG A 50 -5.59 1.45 12.85
C ARG A 50 -5.28 0.53 14.03
N GLN A 51 -4.98 1.08 15.20
CA GLN A 51 -4.73 0.29 16.40
C GLN A 51 -5.97 -0.48 16.84
N VAL A 52 -7.14 0.15 16.84
CA VAL A 52 -8.42 -0.50 17.18
C VAL A 52 -8.78 -1.59 16.18
N LEU A 53 -8.53 -1.36 14.89
CA LEU A 53 -8.81 -2.30 13.81
C LEU A 53 -7.75 -3.39 13.67
N ARG A 54 -6.61 -3.29 14.37
CA ARG A 54 -5.57 -4.31 14.36
C ARG A 54 -6.09 -5.54 15.09
N ALA A 55 -6.81 -6.38 14.37
CA ALA A 55 -7.31 -7.65 14.88
C ALA A 55 -6.16 -8.55 15.28
N GLU A 56 -6.38 -9.36 16.32
CA GLU A 56 -5.53 -10.51 16.61
C GLU A 56 -5.46 -11.41 15.37
N PRO A 57 -4.30 -12.04 15.10
CA PRO A 57 -4.20 -13.00 14.00
C PRO A 57 -5.26 -14.10 14.14
N ILE A 58 -6.30 -14.05 13.32
CA ILE A 58 -7.35 -15.07 13.33
C ILE A 58 -6.77 -16.32 12.67
N ARG A 59 -6.68 -17.42 13.43
CA ARG A 59 -6.33 -18.71 12.85
C ARG A 59 -7.46 -19.22 11.97
N ALA A 60 -7.12 -19.60 10.76
CA ALA A 60 -8.03 -20.33 9.90
C ALA A 60 -8.46 -21.64 10.57
N PRO A 61 -9.74 -22.05 10.46
CA PRO A 61 -10.18 -23.37 10.89
C PRO A 61 -9.38 -24.48 10.19
N ASP A 62 -9.14 -25.57 10.91
CA ASP A 62 -8.47 -26.75 10.35
C ASP A 62 -9.20 -27.26 9.10
N GLY A 63 -8.43 -27.67 8.09
CA GLY A 63 -8.96 -28.18 6.81
C GLY A 63 -9.55 -27.12 5.86
N LEU A 64 -9.52 -25.83 6.18
CA LEU A 64 -9.95 -24.77 5.24
C LEU A 64 -9.09 -24.76 3.97
N LEU A 65 -7.77 -24.94 4.13
CA LEU A 65 -6.84 -24.98 3.00
C LEU A 65 -7.18 -26.12 2.04
N ASP A 66 -7.46 -27.32 2.58
CA ASP A 66 -7.82 -28.49 1.77
C ASP A 66 -9.12 -28.25 1.00
N ARG A 67 -10.12 -27.63 1.65
CA ARG A 67 -11.39 -27.28 1.01
C ARG A 67 -11.20 -26.25 -0.11
N ILE A 68 -10.35 -25.24 0.10
CA ILE A 68 -10.01 -24.25 -0.93
C ILE A 68 -9.31 -24.95 -2.12
N MET A 69 -8.34 -25.81 -1.85
CA MET A 69 -7.59 -26.53 -2.89
C MET A 69 -8.47 -27.49 -3.68
N GLN A 70 -9.38 -28.20 -3.01
CA GLN A 70 -10.37 -29.05 -3.66
C GLN A 70 -11.26 -28.25 -4.61
N LYS A 71 -11.75 -27.08 -4.17
CA LYS A 71 -12.58 -26.19 -4.99
C LYS A 71 -11.82 -25.58 -6.17
N ALA A 72 -10.57 -25.17 -5.97
CA ALA A 72 -9.72 -24.65 -7.04
C ALA A 72 -9.50 -25.70 -8.15
N ARG A 73 -9.23 -26.96 -7.78
CA ARG A 73 -9.08 -28.06 -8.75
C ARG A 73 -10.36 -28.34 -9.53
N GLN A 74 -11.52 -28.27 -8.87
CA GLN A 74 -12.83 -28.44 -9.51
C GLN A 74 -13.12 -27.33 -10.52
N ALA A 75 -12.82 -26.07 -10.16
CA ALA A 75 -13.04 -24.92 -11.05
C ALA A 75 -12.15 -24.93 -12.30
N THR A 76 -10.94 -25.48 -12.22
CA THR A 76 -10.08 -25.68 -13.40
C THR A 76 -10.51 -26.88 -14.26
N SER A 77 -11.27 -27.81 -13.68
CA SER A 77 -11.68 -29.05 -14.35
C SER A 77 -13.08 -28.99 -14.93
N GLU A 78 -13.82 -27.88 -14.82
CA GLU A 78 -15.05 -27.69 -15.60
C GLU A 78 -14.64 -27.54 -17.07
N PRO A 79 -14.92 -28.52 -17.96
CA PRO A 79 -14.81 -28.28 -19.38
C PRO A 79 -15.79 -27.15 -19.70
N SER A 80 -15.29 -26.11 -20.36
CA SER A 80 -16.12 -25.08 -20.96
C SER A 80 -17.07 -25.77 -21.94
N ASN A 81 -18.24 -26.19 -21.45
CA ASN A 81 -19.31 -26.67 -22.31
C ASN A 81 -19.98 -25.45 -22.92
N ASN A 82 -19.26 -24.84 -23.85
CA ASN A 82 -19.78 -23.81 -24.73
C ASN A 82 -20.07 -24.45 -26.09
N GLU A 83 -20.87 -25.52 -26.09
CA GLU A 83 -21.56 -26.00 -27.28
C GLU A 83 -22.78 -25.10 -27.53
N HIS A 84 -22.49 -23.89 -28.02
CA HIS A 84 -23.51 -23.02 -28.60
C HIS A 84 -23.86 -23.56 -29.99
N ALA A 85 -24.77 -24.55 -30.03
CA ALA A 85 -25.38 -25.06 -31.25
C ALA A 85 -26.87 -24.68 -31.29
N GLY A 86 -27.22 -23.74 -32.18
CA GLY A 86 -28.55 -23.60 -32.76
C GLY A 86 -29.48 -22.59 -32.07
N PRO A 87 -29.99 -21.58 -32.81
CA PRO A 87 -31.00 -20.67 -32.29
C PRO A 87 -32.36 -21.36 -32.33
N ASP A 88 -33.10 -21.31 -31.23
CA ASP A 88 -34.55 -21.03 -31.19
C ASP A 88 -35.13 -21.42 -29.82
N GLY A 89 -35.93 -20.51 -29.26
CA GLY A 89 -36.96 -20.89 -28.30
C GLY A 89 -36.69 -20.56 -26.84
N THR A 90 -37.08 -19.34 -26.47
CA THR A 90 -37.93 -19.04 -25.30
C THR A 90 -37.47 -19.41 -23.87
N SER A 91 -37.38 -18.35 -23.07
CA SER A 91 -37.74 -18.28 -21.64
C SER A 91 -36.98 -19.16 -20.66
N ALA A 92 -36.08 -18.55 -19.87
CA ALA A 92 -36.13 -18.66 -18.41
C ALA A 92 -35.05 -17.78 -17.72
N VAL A 93 -35.54 -16.80 -16.96
CA VAL A 93 -35.06 -16.26 -15.67
C VAL A 93 -33.54 -16.20 -15.41
N PRO A 94 -32.96 -15.01 -15.13
CA PRO A 94 -31.55 -14.89 -14.74
C PRO A 94 -31.33 -15.40 -13.31
N PRO A 95 -30.41 -16.34 -13.04
CA PRO A 95 -29.95 -16.59 -11.69
C PRO A 95 -29.11 -15.40 -11.22
N LYS A 96 -29.56 -14.83 -10.10
CA LYS A 96 -28.94 -13.74 -9.36
C LYS A 96 -27.51 -14.12 -8.97
N GLY A 97 -26.58 -13.19 -9.20
CA GLY A 97 -25.39 -13.00 -8.37
C GLY A 97 -24.23 -13.93 -8.65
N SER A 98 -23.38 -13.56 -9.61
CA SER A 98 -21.95 -13.90 -9.55
C SER A 98 -21.13 -12.79 -10.17
N THR A 99 -21.13 -11.64 -9.50
CA THR A 99 -20.16 -10.57 -9.73
C THR A 99 -19.00 -10.79 -8.76
N LEU A 100 -18.11 -11.72 -9.07
CA LEU A 100 -16.78 -11.76 -8.47
C LEU A 100 -15.86 -10.87 -9.32
N ILE A 101 -15.91 -9.55 -9.08
CA ILE A 101 -14.82 -8.67 -9.49
C ILE A 101 -13.75 -8.79 -8.41
N LEU A 102 -12.88 -9.78 -8.55
CA LEU A 102 -11.64 -9.88 -7.80
C LEU A 102 -10.56 -9.13 -8.59
N ALA A 103 -10.62 -7.80 -8.56
CA ALA A 103 -9.54 -6.95 -9.06
C ALA A 103 -8.57 -6.67 -7.91
N LEU A 104 -7.79 -7.69 -7.53
CA LEU A 104 -6.65 -7.53 -6.63
C LEU A 104 -5.36 -7.76 -7.41
N CYS A 105 -4.60 -6.66 -7.50
CA CYS A 105 -3.15 -6.57 -7.59
C CYS A 105 -2.48 -7.17 -8.84
N LEU A 106 -1.73 -6.34 -9.57
CA LEU A 106 -0.27 -6.46 -9.59
C LEU A 106 0.38 -5.27 -10.32
N CYS A 107 1.67 -5.07 -10.03
CA CYS A 107 2.65 -4.20 -10.69
C CYS A 107 2.83 -2.81 -10.07
N GLY A 108 3.73 -2.77 -9.09
CA GLY A 108 4.37 -1.53 -8.62
C GLY A 108 5.58 -1.80 -7.74
N GLY A 109 6.30 -2.90 -7.96
CA GLY A 109 7.55 -3.21 -7.28
C GLY A 109 8.60 -3.62 -8.29
N LEU A 110 9.44 -2.69 -8.72
CA LEU A 110 10.85 -2.93 -9.08
C LEU A 110 11.57 -1.61 -9.37
N VAL A 111 12.86 -1.56 -8.99
CA VAL A 111 13.90 -0.57 -9.34
C VAL A 111 13.88 0.71 -8.48
N GLY A 112 14.93 1.06 -7.73
CA GLY A 112 16.25 0.48 -7.56
C GLY A 112 16.98 1.21 -6.42
N THR A 113 17.79 0.49 -5.66
CA THR A 113 18.70 1.09 -4.68
C THR A 113 19.87 1.73 -5.42
N PRO A 114 20.15 3.04 -5.26
CA PRO A 114 21.44 3.59 -5.64
C PRO A 114 22.53 3.15 -4.64
N PRO A 115 23.77 2.90 -5.11
CA PRO A 115 24.89 2.52 -4.27
C PRO A 115 25.36 3.69 -3.37
N PRO A 116 26.06 3.42 -2.25
CA PRO A 116 26.76 4.46 -1.51
C PRO A 116 27.98 4.93 -2.29
N ASP A 117 28.00 6.21 -2.68
CA ASP A 117 29.19 6.91 -3.17
C ASP A 117 30.17 7.14 -2.00
N ASP A 118 31.00 6.13 -1.75
CA ASP A 118 32.30 6.29 -1.07
C ASP A 118 33.28 7.05 -2.00
N ALA A 119 32.99 8.33 -2.28
CA ALA A 119 33.82 9.17 -3.16
C ALA A 119 33.86 10.65 -2.78
N ALA A 120 33.66 10.98 -1.50
CA ALA A 120 33.95 12.31 -0.94
C ALA A 120 34.96 12.24 0.22
N MET A 121 35.99 11.40 0.06
CA MET A 121 37.24 11.54 0.80
C MET A 121 38.09 12.68 0.20
N MET A 122 38.73 13.44 1.08
CA MET A 122 40.03 14.09 0.83
C MET A 122 40.10 15.32 -0.09
N ARG A 123 39.42 16.43 0.27
CA ARG A 123 39.90 17.78 -0.10
C ARG A 123 39.74 18.79 1.05
N HIS A 124 40.36 18.51 2.19
CA HIS A 124 40.85 19.56 3.07
C HIS A 124 42.15 19.10 3.75
N ALA A 125 43.16 18.88 2.92
CA ALA A 125 44.53 18.77 3.38
C ALA A 125 45.02 20.15 3.85
N MET A 126 45.57 20.16 5.06
CA MET A 126 46.79 20.86 5.42
C MET A 126 46.90 22.36 5.07
N HIS A 127 46.47 23.21 6.00
CA HIS A 127 47.22 24.42 6.33
C HIS A 127 46.91 24.90 7.75
N SER A 128 47.74 24.50 8.72
CA SER A 128 48.17 25.35 9.83
C SER A 128 49.12 24.55 10.73
N LEU A 129 50.41 24.72 10.47
CA LEU A 129 51.49 24.43 11.43
C LEU A 129 51.70 25.64 12.35
N PRO A 130 52.37 25.46 13.51
CA PRO A 130 52.19 26.26 14.73
C PRO A 130 53.24 27.37 14.87
N VAL A 131 53.00 28.36 15.76
CA VAL A 131 54.10 29.15 16.30
C VAL A 131 53.81 29.72 17.71
N THR A 132 54.59 29.22 18.66
CA THR A 132 55.10 29.83 19.92
C THR A 132 54.13 30.40 20.97
N ALA A 133 53.95 29.62 22.04
CA ALA A 133 53.81 30.11 23.40
C ALA A 133 55.15 30.71 23.87
N ARG A 134 55.08 31.77 24.66
CA ARG A 134 56.21 32.44 25.31
C ARG A 134 55.92 32.55 26.80
#